data_AF-A0A933L113-F1
#
_entry.id   AF-A0A933L113-F1
#
_cell.length_a   1.000
_cell.length_b   1.000
_cell.length_c   1.000
_cell.angle_alpha   90.00
_cell.angle_beta   90.00
_cell.angle_gamma   90.00
#
_symmetry.space_group_name_H-M   'P 1'
#
loop_
_entity.id
_entity.type
_entity.pdbx_description
1 polymer ?
#
loop_
_entity_poly.entity_id
_entity_poly.type
_entity_poly.pdbx_seq_one_letter_code
_entity_poly.pdbx_strand_id
1 'polypeptide(L)'
;MSALTYLAAWRRIAARIRGLEKAASVHASFLSSHSGSPYGADKALQKQCEGVLQDISRLIHDFAGLLPAEAHAAIDRFMSDGGHQIQNNQVGDALLVRTILVKVIALESELTYCLDNPSEGIRSASELAFMHLQRQIVADEDYRAKWQAAFDDHETHCERLGGVHMLWHGIWAFKVDASGGKTDLVYQEPVQTAGVPVALAMVLTEWKRAPVDPEAAYAEAKHQASLYSSGVLAGVELASHRYLVVVTEKQIVPPNDTLVNGVTFRHINIAVRPDSPSIAARKLARRA
;
A
#
# COMPACT_ATOMS: atom_id res chain seq x y z
N MET A 1 -7.84 5.05 -18.72
CA MET A 1 -8.80 5.06 -17.61
C MET A 1 -8.00 5.02 -16.31
N SER A 2 -8.07 6.08 -15.49
CA SER A 2 -7.38 6.10 -14.20
C SER A 2 -8.09 5.09 -13.29
N ALA A 3 -7.40 4.01 -12.89
CA ALA A 3 -7.91 3.06 -11.91
C ALA A 3 -7.99 3.79 -10.56
N LEU A 4 -9.16 4.35 -10.27
CA LEU A 4 -9.42 5.04 -9.01
C LEU A 4 -9.34 3.99 -7.90
N THR A 5 -8.37 4.11 -7.00
CA THR A 5 -8.25 3.21 -5.85
C THR A 5 -9.31 3.57 -4.79
N TYR A 6 -9.68 2.61 -3.93
CA TYR A 6 -10.59 2.89 -2.81
C TYR A 6 -10.05 4.02 -1.90
N LEU A 7 -8.72 4.13 -1.75
CA LEU A 7 -8.06 5.23 -1.03
C LEU A 7 -8.29 6.59 -1.70
N ALA A 8 -8.22 6.65 -3.04
CA ALA A 8 -8.49 7.88 -3.78
C ALA A 8 -9.98 8.27 -3.67
N ALA A 9 -10.88 7.29 -3.71
CA ALA A 9 -12.31 7.52 -3.46
C ALA A 9 -12.55 8.04 -2.03
N TRP A 10 -11.96 7.38 -1.02
CA TRP A 10 -12.06 7.80 0.38
C TRP A 10 -11.52 9.21 0.60
N ARG A 11 -10.35 9.56 0.06
CA ARG A 11 -9.77 10.92 0.21
C ARG A 11 -10.73 12.02 -0.24
N ARG A 12 -11.53 11.78 -1.29
CA ARG A 12 -12.55 12.73 -1.76
C ARG A 12 -13.71 12.85 -0.77
N ILE A 13 -14.18 11.74 -0.23
CA ILE A 13 -15.25 11.69 0.78
C ILE A 13 -14.79 12.38 2.07
N ALA A 14 -13.61 12.02 2.58
CA ALA A 14 -13.01 12.62 3.76
C ALA A 14 -12.81 14.14 3.59
N ALA A 15 -12.35 14.60 2.42
CA ALA A 15 -12.25 16.04 2.14
C ALA A 15 -13.62 16.74 2.19
N ARG A 16 -14.68 16.09 1.72
CA ARG A 16 -16.06 16.61 1.81
C ARG A 16 -16.54 16.68 3.26
N ILE A 17 -16.28 15.64 4.06
CA ILE A 17 -16.63 15.60 5.49
C ILE A 17 -15.90 16.71 6.27
N ARG A 18 -14.59 16.89 6.05
CA ARG A 18 -13.83 18.00 6.64
C ARG A 18 -14.33 19.38 6.20
N GLY A 19 -14.81 19.52 4.97
CA GLY A 19 -15.49 20.72 4.51
C GLY A 19 -16.80 20.97 5.26
N LEU A 20 -17.57 19.92 5.50
CA LEU A 20 -18.82 19.96 6.25
C LEU A 20 -18.61 20.31 7.73
N GLU A 21 -17.59 19.74 8.37
CA GLU A 21 -17.15 20.11 9.73
C GLU A 21 -16.86 21.60 9.85
N LYS A 22 -16.09 22.16 8.91
CA LYS A 22 -15.78 23.60 8.87
C LYS A 22 -17.06 24.44 8.72
N ALA A 23 -17.97 24.05 7.83
CA ALA A 23 -19.24 24.73 7.66
C ALA A 23 -20.10 24.69 8.94
N ALA A 24 -20.14 23.54 9.62
CA ALA A 24 -20.84 23.39 10.89
C ALA A 24 -20.24 24.24 12.00
N SER A 25 -18.91 24.33 12.08
CA SER A 25 -18.19 25.19 13.04
C SER A 25 -18.51 26.67 12.83
N VAL A 26 -18.51 27.13 11.57
CA VAL A 26 -18.92 28.50 11.20
C VAL A 26 -20.38 28.75 11.61
N HIS A 27 -21.28 27.81 11.30
CA HIS A 27 -22.68 27.92 11.68
C HIS A 27 -22.89 28.00 13.21
N ALA A 28 -22.21 27.14 13.98
CA ALA A 28 -22.25 27.16 15.44
C ALA A 28 -21.75 28.50 16.01
N SER A 29 -20.75 29.13 15.39
CA SER A 29 -20.23 30.45 15.78
C SER A 29 -21.24 31.57 15.56
N PHE A 30 -22.13 31.46 14.57
CA PHE A 30 -23.24 32.41 14.40
C PHE A 30 -24.32 32.23 15.46
N LEU A 31 -24.62 30.98 15.83
CA LEU A 31 -25.61 30.63 16.86
C LEU A 31 -25.22 31.07 18.27
N SER A 32 -23.92 31.12 18.59
CA SER A 32 -23.44 31.66 19.86
C SER A 32 -23.65 33.17 19.98
N SER A 33 -23.80 33.87 18.86
CA SER A 33 -24.04 35.31 18.79
C SER A 33 -25.51 35.68 18.59
N HIS A 34 -26.31 34.78 18.00
CA HIS A 34 -27.74 34.98 17.71
C HIS A 34 -28.53 33.69 17.98
N SER A 35 -29.60 33.76 18.79
CA SER A 35 -30.32 32.58 19.33
C SER A 35 -31.16 31.78 18.32
N GLY A 36 -31.15 32.13 17.03
CA GLY A 36 -31.93 31.46 15.99
C GLY A 36 -31.06 30.95 14.84
N SER A 37 -31.41 29.78 14.29
CA SER A 37 -30.76 29.26 13.08
C SER A 37 -31.04 30.17 11.89
N PRO A 38 -30.03 30.85 11.32
CA PRO A 38 -30.24 31.69 10.16
C PRO A 38 -30.73 30.86 8.96
N TYR A 39 -31.91 31.21 8.45
CA TYR A 39 -32.37 30.94 7.08
C TYR A 39 -32.18 29.51 6.54
N GLY A 40 -32.42 28.48 7.37
CA GLY A 40 -32.44 27.08 6.92
C GLY A 40 -31.06 26.43 6.76
N ALA A 41 -30.03 26.95 7.42
CA ALA A 41 -28.69 26.38 7.44
C ALA A 41 -28.67 24.88 7.84
N ASP A 42 -29.47 24.48 8.83
CA ASP A 42 -29.57 23.07 9.25
C ASP A 42 -30.06 22.16 8.12
N LYS A 43 -31.01 22.62 7.29
CA LYS A 43 -31.48 21.87 6.09
C LYS A 43 -30.38 21.74 5.04
N ALA A 44 -29.57 22.77 4.87
CA ALA A 44 -28.44 22.73 3.94
C ALA A 44 -27.36 21.75 4.43
N LEU A 45 -27.05 21.75 5.74
CA LEU A 45 -26.13 20.80 6.36
C LEU A 45 -26.65 19.36 6.24
N GLN A 46 -27.93 19.14 6.52
CA GLN A 46 -28.59 17.84 6.35
C GLN A 46 -28.44 17.30 4.91
N LYS A 47 -28.69 18.13 3.89
CA LYS A 47 -28.49 17.73 2.48
C LYS A 47 -27.04 17.36 2.16
N GLN A 48 -26.06 17.99 2.81
CA GLN A 48 -24.66 17.59 2.66
C GLN A 48 -24.38 16.24 3.32
N CYS A 49 -24.96 15.97 4.50
CA CYS A 49 -24.88 14.66 5.13
C CYS A 49 -25.48 13.54 4.25
N GLU A 50 -26.62 13.80 3.60
CA GLU A 50 -27.22 12.87 2.62
C GLU A 50 -26.27 12.58 1.45
N GLY A 51 -25.62 13.61 0.93
CA GLY A 51 -24.63 13.44 -0.13
C GLY A 51 -23.42 12.62 0.32
N VAL A 52 -22.95 12.80 1.55
CA VAL A 52 -21.88 11.97 2.13
C VAL A 52 -22.34 10.52 2.27
N LEU A 53 -23.56 10.27 2.73
CA LEU A 53 -24.12 8.93 2.86
C LEU A 53 -24.19 8.20 1.50
N GLN A 54 -24.58 8.91 0.44
CA GLN A 54 -24.59 8.37 -0.92
C GLN A 54 -23.19 8.02 -1.42
N ASP A 55 -22.20 8.89 -1.15
CA ASP A 55 -20.81 8.63 -1.55
C ASP A 55 -20.21 7.44 -0.78
N ILE A 56 -20.51 7.29 0.51
CA ILE A 56 -20.12 6.11 1.32
C ILE A 56 -20.76 4.83 0.76
N SER A 57 -22.05 4.88 0.44
CA SER A 57 -22.76 3.72 -0.14
C SER A 57 -22.14 3.29 -1.47
N ARG A 58 -21.72 4.27 -2.31
CA ARG A 58 -21.00 4.00 -3.56
C ARG A 58 -19.62 3.41 -3.32
N LEU A 59 -18.87 3.90 -2.32
CA LEU A 59 -17.56 3.34 -1.95
C LEU A 59 -17.67 1.85 -1.59
N ILE A 60 -18.67 1.47 -0.78
CA ILE A 60 -18.90 0.06 -0.44
C ILE A 60 -19.24 -0.74 -1.68
N HIS A 61 -20.21 -0.27 -2.48
CA HIS A 61 -20.65 -0.98 -3.69
C HIS A 61 -19.49 -1.26 -4.66
N ASP A 62 -18.64 -0.25 -4.90
CA ASP A 62 -17.58 -0.33 -5.90
C ASP A 62 -16.34 -1.08 -5.39
N PHE A 63 -16.12 -1.15 -4.07
CA PHE A 63 -14.89 -1.67 -3.47
C PHE A 63 -15.11 -2.72 -2.36
N ALA A 64 -16.31 -3.33 -2.24
CA ALA A 64 -16.64 -4.25 -1.14
C ALA A 64 -15.60 -5.37 -0.94
N GLY A 65 -15.13 -5.98 -2.03
CA GLY A 65 -14.13 -7.05 -1.96
C GLY A 65 -12.69 -6.59 -1.67
N LEU A 66 -12.44 -5.28 -1.60
CA LEU A 66 -11.11 -4.68 -1.48
C LEU A 66 -10.90 -3.90 -0.18
N LEU A 67 -11.97 -3.57 0.55
CA LEU A 67 -11.86 -2.87 1.82
C LEU A 67 -11.44 -3.82 2.95
N PRO A 68 -10.60 -3.37 3.91
CA PRO A 68 -10.29 -4.12 5.12
C PRO A 68 -11.54 -4.45 5.94
N ALA A 69 -11.50 -5.55 6.71
CA ALA A 69 -12.64 -5.99 7.52
C ALA A 69 -13.03 -4.97 8.59
N GLU A 70 -12.04 -4.27 9.16
CA GLU A 70 -12.22 -3.21 10.15
C GLU A 70 -12.93 -2.00 9.53
N ALA A 71 -12.59 -1.66 8.29
CA ALA A 71 -13.24 -0.59 7.54
C ALA A 71 -14.71 -0.93 7.25
N HIS A 72 -15.00 -2.17 6.85
CA HIS A 72 -16.37 -2.67 6.70
C HIS A 72 -17.16 -2.54 8.00
N ALA A 73 -16.60 -3.03 9.11
CA ALA A 73 -17.27 -3.00 10.39
C ALA A 73 -17.56 -1.56 10.87
N ALA A 74 -16.63 -0.62 10.64
CA ALA A 74 -16.84 0.79 10.95
C ALA A 74 -17.97 1.40 10.11
N ILE A 75 -18.00 1.10 8.81
CA ILE A 75 -19.04 1.58 7.91
C ILE A 75 -20.41 0.98 8.29
N ASP A 76 -20.51 -0.31 8.57
CA ASP A 76 -21.77 -0.97 8.95
C ASP A 76 -22.35 -0.40 10.26
N ARG A 77 -21.50 -0.14 11.26
CA ARG A 77 -21.90 0.55 12.49
C ARG A 77 -22.44 1.95 12.20
N PHE A 78 -21.79 2.70 11.32
CA PHE A 78 -22.29 4.01 10.92
C PHE A 78 -23.61 3.91 10.15
N MET A 79 -23.74 3.01 9.19
CA MET A 79 -24.93 2.86 8.36
C MET A 79 -26.16 2.47 9.17
N SER A 80 -26.00 1.58 10.16
CA SER A 80 -27.08 1.11 11.03
C SER A 80 -27.65 2.16 11.98
N ASP A 81 -26.89 3.22 12.28
CA ASP A 81 -27.33 4.29 13.19
C ASP A 81 -27.27 5.67 12.52
N GLY A 82 -26.07 6.20 12.27
CA GLY A 82 -25.88 7.50 11.63
C GLY A 82 -26.51 7.60 10.24
N GLY A 83 -26.39 6.56 9.41
CA GLY A 83 -27.03 6.49 8.10
C GLY A 83 -28.55 6.51 8.19
N HIS A 84 -29.11 5.74 9.13
CA HIS A 84 -30.56 5.74 9.39
C HIS A 84 -31.06 7.10 9.89
N GLN A 85 -30.31 7.78 10.77
CA GLN A 85 -30.65 9.13 11.23
C GLN A 85 -30.63 10.15 10.08
N ILE A 86 -29.65 10.08 9.18
CA ILE A 86 -29.59 10.93 7.98
C ILE A 86 -30.84 10.73 7.12
N GLN A 87 -31.23 9.48 6.84
CA GLN A 87 -32.37 9.18 5.98
C GLN A 87 -33.72 9.65 6.56
N ASN A 88 -33.85 9.63 7.89
CA ASN A 88 -35.10 9.99 8.57
C ASN A 88 -35.24 11.47 8.91
N ASN A 89 -34.15 12.27 8.84
CA ASN A 89 -34.17 13.68 9.18
C ASN A 89 -34.61 14.62 8.04
N GLN A 90 -35.75 14.33 7.40
CA GLN A 90 -36.19 15.06 6.20
C GLN A 90 -36.51 16.54 6.44
N VAL A 91 -36.81 16.93 7.68
CA VAL A 91 -37.19 18.30 8.04
C VAL A 91 -35.96 19.16 8.40
N GLY A 92 -34.80 18.55 8.61
CA GLY A 92 -33.59 19.23 9.07
C GLY A 92 -33.69 19.68 10.53
N ASP A 93 -34.11 18.78 11.43
CA ASP A 93 -34.11 19.01 12.86
C ASP A 93 -32.70 19.37 13.33
N ALA A 94 -32.54 20.58 13.88
CA ALA A 94 -31.23 21.14 14.22
C ALA A 94 -30.46 20.33 15.28
N LEU A 95 -31.16 19.73 16.25
CA LEU A 95 -30.52 18.87 17.25
C LEU A 95 -30.04 17.58 16.59
N LEU A 96 -30.88 16.97 15.76
CA LEU A 96 -30.53 15.75 15.05
C LEU A 96 -29.40 15.97 14.04
N VAL A 97 -29.41 17.08 13.30
CA VAL A 97 -28.32 17.45 12.36
C VAL A 97 -26.98 17.53 13.10
N ARG A 98 -26.93 18.11 14.30
CA ARG A 98 -25.69 18.19 15.10
C ARG A 98 -25.19 16.81 15.50
N THR A 99 -26.09 15.92 15.95
CA THR A 99 -25.74 14.53 16.27
C THR A 99 -25.22 13.78 15.05
N ILE A 100 -25.87 13.93 13.90
CA ILE A 100 -25.45 13.36 12.62
C ILE A 100 -24.04 13.85 12.26
N LEU A 101 -23.77 15.15 12.36
CA LEU A 101 -22.46 15.72 12.03
C LEU A 101 -21.35 15.11 12.88
N VAL A 102 -21.55 14.97 14.20
CA VAL A 102 -20.59 14.30 15.08
C VAL A 102 -20.32 12.87 14.63
N LYS A 103 -21.37 12.11 14.27
CA LYS A 103 -21.23 10.73 13.79
C LYS A 103 -20.50 10.64 12.46
N VAL A 104 -20.76 11.56 11.53
CA VAL A 104 -20.09 11.62 10.22
C VAL A 104 -18.60 11.97 10.38
N ILE A 105 -18.26 12.91 11.27
CA ILE A 105 -16.87 13.27 11.58
C ILE A 105 -16.16 12.11 12.28
N ALA A 106 -16.82 11.45 13.25
CA ALA A 106 -16.27 10.29 13.92
C ALA A 106 -15.97 9.13 12.95
N LEU A 107 -16.90 8.85 12.02
CA LEU A 107 -16.66 7.89 10.95
C LEU A 107 -15.45 8.29 10.10
N GLU A 108 -15.31 9.58 9.75
CA GLU A 108 -14.16 10.01 8.95
C GLU A 108 -12.83 9.72 9.63
N SER A 109 -12.73 9.98 10.93
CA SER A 109 -11.52 9.71 11.69
C SER A 109 -11.27 8.20 11.82
N GLU A 110 -12.31 7.42 12.15
CA GLU A 110 -12.23 5.96 12.30
C GLU A 110 -11.86 5.27 10.98
N LEU A 111 -12.56 5.63 9.89
CA LEU A 111 -12.32 5.02 8.59
C LEU A 111 -10.99 5.46 7.98
N THR A 112 -10.56 6.70 8.22
CA THR A 112 -9.20 7.11 7.85
C THR A 112 -8.17 6.26 8.59
N TYR A 113 -8.35 6.02 9.89
CA TYR A 113 -7.47 5.13 10.64
C TYR A 113 -7.49 3.69 10.12
N CYS A 114 -8.66 3.11 9.85
CA CYS A 114 -8.78 1.74 9.32
C CYS A 114 -8.16 1.59 7.92
N LEU A 115 -8.23 2.63 7.09
CA LEU A 115 -7.70 2.61 5.73
C LEU A 115 -6.23 3.03 5.65
N ASP A 116 -5.73 3.72 6.66
CA ASP A 116 -4.31 4.00 6.84
C ASP A 116 -3.62 2.75 7.37
N ASN A 117 -3.53 1.71 6.53
CA ASN A 117 -2.69 0.56 6.77
C ASN A 117 -1.30 0.87 6.21
N PRO A 118 -0.31 1.22 7.06
CA PRO A 118 1.02 1.59 6.59
C PRO A 118 1.64 0.46 5.76
N SER A 119 1.32 -0.79 6.10
CA SER A 119 1.80 -1.99 5.41
C SER A 119 1.40 -2.02 3.92
N GLU A 120 0.19 -1.56 3.56
CA GLU A 120 -0.25 -1.53 2.16
C GLU A 120 0.44 -0.44 1.35
N GLY A 121 0.70 0.71 1.97
CA GLY A 121 1.51 1.78 1.38
C GLY A 121 2.94 1.32 1.10
N ILE A 122 3.55 0.65 2.09
CA ILE A 122 4.90 0.08 1.99
C ILE A 122 4.95 -1.03 0.93
N ARG A 123 3.97 -1.93 0.92
CA ARG A 123 3.86 -2.99 -0.09
C ARG A 123 3.78 -2.40 -1.49
N SER A 124 2.89 -1.43 -1.70
CA SER A 124 2.71 -0.76 -2.98
C SER A 124 3.97 -0.04 -3.44
N ALA A 125 4.67 0.65 -2.52
CA ALA A 125 5.94 1.31 -2.82
C ALA A 125 7.03 0.29 -3.19
N SER A 126 7.10 -0.85 -2.50
CA SER A 126 8.05 -1.93 -2.79
C SER A 126 7.83 -2.53 -4.17
N GLU A 127 6.57 -2.85 -4.51
CA GLU A 127 6.22 -3.37 -5.83
C GLU A 127 6.50 -2.35 -6.94
N LEU A 128 6.27 -1.06 -6.69
CA LEU A 128 6.63 0.01 -7.60
C LEU A 128 8.15 0.09 -7.80
N ALA A 129 8.94 -0.07 -6.74
CA ALA A 129 10.40 -0.06 -6.81
C ALA A 129 10.93 -1.20 -7.70
N PHE A 130 10.43 -2.43 -7.52
CA PHE A 130 10.79 -3.57 -8.38
C PHE A 130 10.35 -3.37 -9.84
N MET A 131 9.15 -2.86 -10.05
CA MET A 131 8.65 -2.56 -11.39
C MET A 131 9.47 -1.45 -12.07
N HIS A 132 9.87 -0.43 -11.31
CA HIS A 132 10.77 0.62 -11.78
C HIS A 132 12.14 0.05 -12.12
N LEU A 133 12.67 -0.85 -11.29
CA LEU A 133 13.95 -1.52 -11.53
C LEU A 133 13.96 -2.24 -12.88
N GLN A 134 12.96 -3.10 -13.12
CA GLN A 134 12.86 -3.84 -14.38
C GLN A 134 12.76 -2.89 -15.58
N ARG A 135 12.00 -1.80 -15.46
CA ARG A 135 11.87 -0.78 -16.52
C ARG A 135 13.16 -0.03 -16.77
N GLN A 136 13.93 0.28 -15.73
CA GLN A 136 15.21 0.96 -15.87
C GLN A 136 16.23 0.07 -16.60
N ILE A 137 16.29 -1.23 -16.27
CA ILE A 137 17.11 -2.22 -17.00
C ILE A 137 16.71 -2.30 -18.48
N VAL A 138 15.42 -2.13 -18.80
CA VAL A 138 14.95 -2.11 -20.19
C VAL A 138 15.30 -0.80 -20.90
N ALA A 139 15.14 0.34 -20.23
CA ALA A 139 15.20 1.65 -20.87
C ALA A 139 16.62 2.26 -20.95
N ASP A 140 17.50 1.92 -20.01
CA ASP A 140 18.83 2.53 -19.86
C ASP A 140 19.93 1.47 -20.10
N GLU A 141 20.72 1.67 -21.16
CA GLU A 141 21.76 0.72 -21.59
C GLU A 141 22.92 0.60 -20.59
N ASP A 142 23.35 1.72 -19.99
CA ASP A 142 24.41 1.72 -18.99
C ASP A 142 23.95 1.02 -17.71
N TYR A 143 22.70 1.28 -17.32
CA TYR A 143 22.09 0.61 -16.17
C TYR A 143 21.93 -0.88 -16.42
N ARG A 144 21.51 -1.27 -17.63
CA ARG A 144 21.44 -2.67 -18.05
C ARG A 144 22.81 -3.35 -18.02
N ALA A 145 23.84 -2.71 -18.55
CA ALA A 145 25.20 -3.25 -18.58
C ALA A 145 25.74 -3.51 -17.16
N LYS A 146 25.48 -2.60 -16.21
CA LYS A 146 25.81 -2.79 -14.79
C LYS A 146 25.14 -4.01 -14.19
N TRP A 147 23.84 -4.20 -14.44
CA TRP A 147 23.09 -5.35 -13.95
C TRP A 147 23.53 -6.68 -14.60
N GLN A 148 23.89 -6.67 -15.88
CA GLN A 148 24.47 -7.85 -16.54
C GLN A 148 25.83 -8.22 -15.93
N ALA A 149 26.71 -7.24 -15.73
CA ALA A 149 28.01 -7.49 -15.09
C ALA A 149 27.85 -8.03 -13.66
N ALA A 150 26.92 -7.48 -12.88
CA ALA A 150 26.60 -7.99 -11.55
C ALA A 150 26.05 -9.42 -11.59
N PHE A 151 25.19 -9.72 -12.57
CA PHE A 151 24.65 -11.06 -12.78
C PHE A 151 25.71 -12.06 -13.21
N ASP A 152 26.70 -11.67 -14.02
CA ASP A 152 27.76 -12.55 -14.48
C ASP A 152 28.76 -12.88 -13.36
N ASP A 153 29.01 -11.92 -12.46
CA ASP A 153 29.97 -12.04 -11.37
C ASP A 153 29.43 -12.83 -10.15
N HIS A 154 28.62 -12.20 -9.27
CA HIS A 154 28.17 -12.81 -8.02
C HIS A 154 26.82 -12.27 -7.52
N GLU A 155 26.09 -13.10 -6.77
CA GLU A 155 24.79 -12.77 -6.16
C GLU A 155 24.83 -11.46 -5.35
N THR A 156 25.87 -11.28 -4.54
CA THR A 156 26.07 -10.09 -3.70
C THR A 156 26.12 -8.78 -4.50
N HIS A 157 26.57 -8.80 -5.75
CA HIS A 157 26.54 -7.60 -6.59
C HIS A 157 25.11 -7.25 -7.01
N CYS A 158 24.28 -8.25 -7.28
CA CYS A 158 22.86 -8.06 -7.54
C CYS A 158 22.13 -7.57 -6.28
N GLU A 159 22.43 -8.13 -5.10
CA GLU A 159 21.91 -7.66 -3.81
C GLU A 159 22.20 -6.18 -3.59
N ARG A 160 23.45 -5.75 -3.78
CA ARG A 160 23.87 -4.35 -3.59
C ARG A 160 23.14 -3.40 -4.53
N LEU A 161 23.09 -3.73 -5.82
CA LEU A 161 22.36 -2.91 -6.80
C LEU A 161 20.86 -2.84 -6.49
N GLY A 162 20.28 -3.97 -6.11
CA GLY A 162 18.89 -4.06 -5.67
C GLY A 162 18.62 -3.22 -4.43
N GLY A 163 19.46 -3.33 -3.41
CA GLY A 163 19.36 -2.56 -2.16
C GLY A 163 19.46 -1.05 -2.39
N VAL A 164 20.44 -0.60 -3.16
CA VAL A 164 20.56 0.83 -3.53
C VAL A 164 19.34 1.30 -4.32
N HIS A 165 18.84 0.49 -5.25
CA HIS A 165 17.63 0.84 -6.00
C HIS A 165 16.42 0.97 -5.09
N MET A 166 16.21 0.06 -4.14
CA MET A 166 15.12 0.16 -3.16
C MET A 166 15.23 1.44 -2.31
N LEU A 167 16.45 1.83 -1.93
CA LEU A 167 16.70 3.09 -1.20
C LEU A 167 16.31 4.33 -2.01
N TRP A 168 16.42 4.32 -3.35
CA TRP A 168 15.93 5.42 -4.18
C TRP A 168 14.41 5.64 -4.07
N HIS A 169 13.67 4.61 -3.64
CA HIS A 169 12.23 4.68 -3.36
C HIS A 169 11.92 4.87 -1.87
N GLY A 170 12.94 5.18 -1.06
CA GLY A 170 12.81 5.33 0.38
C GLY A 170 12.65 4.02 1.13
N ILE A 171 12.95 2.87 0.51
CA ILE A 171 12.79 1.55 1.13
C ILE A 171 14.15 0.99 1.52
N TRP A 172 14.32 0.68 2.79
CA TRP A 172 15.51 0.00 3.28
C TRP A 172 15.31 -1.51 3.15
N ALA A 173 15.91 -2.09 2.12
CA ALA A 173 15.91 -3.54 1.91
C ALA A 173 16.97 -4.22 2.79
N PHE A 174 16.60 -5.31 3.45
CA PHE A 174 17.52 -6.11 4.25
C PHE A 174 17.31 -7.61 3.98
N LYS A 175 18.33 -8.43 4.26
CA LYS A 175 18.24 -9.89 4.26
C LYS A 175 18.49 -10.47 5.65
N VAL A 176 18.24 -11.76 5.78
CA VAL A 176 18.40 -12.50 7.03
C VAL A 176 19.80 -13.11 7.08
N ASP A 177 20.52 -12.91 8.18
CA ASP A 177 21.78 -13.63 8.41
C ASP A 177 21.54 -15.05 8.95
N ALA A 178 22.61 -15.87 9.00
CA ALA A 178 22.55 -17.24 9.49
C ALA A 178 22.11 -17.37 10.97
N SER A 179 22.18 -16.28 11.74
CA SER A 179 21.71 -16.21 13.13
C SER A 179 20.29 -15.66 13.29
N GLY A 180 19.61 -15.35 12.17
CA GLY A 180 18.27 -14.74 12.16
C GLY A 180 18.26 -13.22 12.32
N GLY A 181 19.43 -12.58 12.30
CA GLY A 181 19.60 -11.13 12.36
C GLY A 181 19.37 -10.45 11.00
N LYS A 182 19.35 -9.11 11.01
CA LYS A 182 19.10 -8.27 9.82
C LYS A 182 20.42 -7.76 9.26
N THR A 183 20.67 -8.02 7.99
CA THR A 183 21.85 -7.56 7.27
C THR A 183 21.46 -6.58 6.17
N ASP A 184 22.12 -5.43 6.16
CA ASP A 184 22.01 -4.45 5.09
C ASP A 184 22.56 -5.04 3.77
N LEU A 185 21.82 -4.88 2.66
CA LEU A 185 22.26 -5.45 1.38
C LEU A 185 23.48 -4.75 0.78
N VAL A 186 23.69 -3.47 1.08
CA VAL A 186 24.73 -2.66 0.45
C VAL A 186 26.07 -2.89 1.13
N TYR A 187 26.11 -2.63 2.44
CA TYR A 187 27.31 -2.74 3.26
C TYR A 187 27.55 -4.14 3.81
N GLN A 188 26.54 -5.02 3.81
CA GLN A 188 26.62 -6.38 4.35
C GLN A 188 26.94 -6.38 5.86
N GLU A 189 26.47 -5.35 6.56
CA GLU A 189 26.63 -5.17 8.00
C GLU A 189 25.28 -5.31 8.71
N PRO A 190 25.27 -5.61 10.02
CA PRO A 190 24.05 -5.58 10.81
C PRO A 190 23.35 -4.22 10.71
N VAL A 191 22.04 -4.23 10.49
CA VAL A 191 21.28 -2.97 10.33
C VAL A 191 21.27 -2.20 11.65
N GLN A 192 21.88 -1.01 11.65
CA GLN A 192 21.81 -0.09 12.79
C GLN A 192 20.50 0.70 12.76
N THR A 193 19.65 0.48 13.76
CA THR A 193 18.29 1.01 13.82
C THR A 193 18.22 2.53 13.99
N ALA A 194 19.29 3.17 14.46
CA ALA A 194 19.36 4.61 14.63
C ALA A 194 19.37 5.40 13.30
N GLY A 195 19.74 4.77 12.17
CA GLY A 195 19.76 5.37 10.82
C GLY A 195 18.51 5.09 9.96
N VAL A 196 17.70 4.12 10.37
CA VAL A 196 16.40 3.78 9.75
C VAL A 196 15.36 4.92 9.72
N PRO A 197 15.33 5.94 10.61
CA PRO A 197 14.24 6.93 10.66
C PRO A 197 13.98 7.76 9.40
N VAL A 198 14.87 7.74 8.40
CA VAL A 198 14.73 8.49 7.14
C VAL A 198 14.03 7.66 6.05
N ALA A 199 14.02 6.33 6.17
CA ALA A 199 13.35 5.47 5.21
C ALA A 199 11.83 5.45 5.45
N LEU A 200 11.06 5.38 4.37
CA LEU A 200 9.62 5.12 4.40
C LEU A 200 9.33 3.78 5.09
N ALA A 201 10.20 2.79 4.87
CA ALA A 201 10.00 1.44 5.36
C ALA A 201 11.28 0.60 5.43
N MET A 202 11.21 -0.49 6.20
CA MET A 202 12.12 -1.62 6.11
C MET A 202 11.42 -2.85 5.51
N VAL A 203 12.07 -3.51 4.56
CA VAL A 203 11.48 -4.64 3.84
C VAL A 203 12.48 -5.78 3.72
N LEU A 204 12.05 -6.99 4.08
CA LEU A 204 12.84 -8.19 3.92
C LEU A 204 12.83 -8.61 2.44
N THR A 205 14.01 -8.66 1.85
CA THR A 205 14.22 -9.13 0.48
C THR A 205 15.35 -10.14 0.44
N GLU A 206 15.08 -11.34 -0.08
CA GLU A 206 16.12 -12.33 -0.36
C GLU A 206 16.38 -12.35 -1.86
N TRP A 207 17.60 -12.00 -2.26
CA TRP A 207 17.98 -11.92 -3.67
C TRP A 207 18.77 -13.17 -4.05
N LYS A 208 18.39 -13.81 -5.15
CA LYS A 208 19.09 -14.97 -5.68
C LYS A 208 19.47 -14.79 -7.14
N ARG A 209 20.70 -15.17 -7.48
CA ARG A 209 21.14 -15.26 -8.88
C ARG A 209 20.78 -16.65 -9.42
N ALA A 210 19.99 -16.71 -10.50
CA ALA A 210 19.58 -17.95 -11.13
C ALA A 210 19.96 -18.02 -12.62
N PRO A 211 21.17 -18.52 -12.94
CA PRO A 211 21.58 -18.70 -14.33
C PRO A 211 20.94 -19.92 -15.00
N VAL A 212 20.55 -20.93 -14.20
CA VAL A 212 20.07 -22.23 -14.72
C VAL A 212 18.72 -22.61 -14.15
N ASP A 213 18.57 -22.59 -12.82
CA ASP A 213 17.38 -23.10 -12.13
C ASP A 213 16.73 -22.03 -11.23
N PRO A 214 15.78 -21.24 -11.78
CA PRO A 214 15.06 -20.23 -11.01
C PRO A 214 14.18 -20.81 -9.90
N GLU A 215 13.65 -22.03 -10.07
CA GLU A 215 12.77 -22.66 -9.07
C GLU A 215 13.56 -23.02 -7.81
N ALA A 216 14.75 -23.62 -7.98
CA ALA A 216 15.66 -23.87 -6.87
C ALA A 216 16.06 -22.58 -6.15
N ALA A 217 16.31 -21.50 -6.91
CA ALA A 217 16.65 -20.19 -6.35
C ALA A 217 15.50 -19.60 -5.51
N TYR A 218 14.25 -19.68 -5.98
CA TYR A 218 13.09 -19.25 -5.16
C TYR A 218 12.93 -20.10 -3.91
N ALA A 219 13.15 -21.41 -3.99
CA ALA A 219 13.08 -22.29 -2.83
C ALA A 219 14.15 -21.94 -1.78
N GLU A 220 15.39 -21.66 -2.22
CA GLU A 220 16.47 -21.22 -1.34
C GLU A 220 16.15 -19.86 -0.69
N ALA A 221 15.73 -18.88 -1.49
CA ALA A 221 15.33 -17.56 -0.99
C ALA A 221 14.22 -17.69 0.06
N LYS A 222 13.21 -18.54 -0.21
CA LYS A 222 12.13 -18.79 0.74
C LYS A 222 12.65 -19.40 2.04
N HIS A 223 13.56 -20.38 1.96
CA HIS A 223 14.12 -21.01 3.14
C HIS A 223 14.86 -19.99 4.02
N GLN A 224 15.73 -19.16 3.43
CA GLN A 224 16.45 -18.11 4.14
C GLN A 224 15.51 -17.05 4.72
N ALA A 225 14.57 -16.55 3.92
CA ALA A 225 13.55 -15.62 4.38
C ALA A 225 12.73 -16.21 5.54
N SER A 226 12.52 -17.54 5.59
CA SER A 226 11.72 -18.20 6.63
C SER A 226 12.44 -18.27 7.98
N LEU A 227 13.78 -18.21 8.00
CA LEU A 227 14.57 -18.19 9.24
C LEU A 227 14.30 -16.94 10.07
N TYR A 228 13.77 -15.89 9.44
CA TYR A 228 13.44 -14.66 10.12
C TYR A 228 12.22 -14.81 11.03
N SER A 229 12.50 -14.82 12.34
CA SER A 229 11.52 -14.51 13.38
C SER A 229 11.45 -12.99 13.51
N SER A 230 10.28 -12.41 13.19
CA SER A 230 10.00 -10.97 13.24
C SER A 230 10.72 -10.22 14.37
N GLY A 231 11.43 -9.13 14.05
CA GLY A 231 12.10 -8.26 15.02
C GLY A 231 11.24 -7.08 15.49
N VAL A 232 11.55 -6.57 16.69
CA VAL A 232 10.83 -5.47 17.39
C VAL A 232 11.18 -4.09 16.80
N LEU A 233 11.02 -3.86 15.50
CA LEU A 233 11.26 -2.53 14.89
C LEU A 233 9.98 -1.71 14.74
N ALA A 234 9.27 -1.55 15.86
CA ALA A 234 8.36 -0.44 16.16
C ALA A 234 7.41 0.02 15.02
N GLY A 235 6.98 -0.88 14.12
CA GLY A 235 6.00 -0.60 13.07
C GLY A 235 6.54 -0.06 11.73
N VAL A 236 7.86 0.08 11.51
CA VAL A 236 8.44 0.53 10.22
C VAL A 236 8.69 -0.64 9.26
N GLU A 237 8.65 -1.87 9.78
CA GLU A 237 8.91 -3.08 9.04
C GLU A 237 7.65 -3.69 8.41
N LEU A 238 7.72 -4.06 7.14
CA LEU A 238 6.66 -4.82 6.48
C LEU A 238 6.69 -6.29 6.92
N ALA A 239 6.07 -6.59 8.05
CA ALA A 239 6.06 -7.93 8.63
C ALA A 239 5.21 -8.94 7.82
N SER A 240 4.18 -8.46 7.11
CA SER A 240 3.22 -9.29 6.39
C SER A 240 3.72 -9.79 5.03
N HIS A 241 4.80 -9.23 4.48
CA HIS A 241 5.33 -9.61 3.17
C HIS A 241 6.84 -9.79 3.19
N ARG A 242 7.30 -10.83 2.50
CA ARG A 242 8.72 -11.12 2.26
C ARG A 242 8.91 -11.26 0.76
N TYR A 243 9.88 -10.55 0.19
CA TYR A 243 10.12 -10.60 -1.26
C TYR A 243 11.26 -11.56 -1.58
N LEU A 244 10.94 -12.55 -2.41
CA LEU A 244 11.90 -13.49 -2.97
C LEU A 244 12.24 -12.99 -4.36
N VAL A 245 13.42 -12.41 -4.53
CA VAL A 245 13.82 -11.72 -5.75
C VAL A 245 14.82 -12.59 -6.50
N VAL A 246 14.42 -13.17 -7.61
CA VAL A 246 15.29 -14.01 -8.43
C VAL A 246 15.71 -13.25 -9.68
N VAL A 247 17.02 -13.05 -9.81
CA VAL A 247 17.66 -12.41 -10.96
C VAL A 247 17.99 -13.47 -11.99
N THR A 248 17.53 -13.27 -13.22
CA THR A 248 17.71 -14.20 -14.35
C THR A 248 18.23 -13.46 -15.58
N GLU A 249 18.77 -14.21 -16.55
CA GLU A 249 19.15 -13.59 -17.84
C GLU A 249 17.90 -13.12 -18.60
N LYS A 250 16.88 -13.97 -18.74
CA LYS A 250 15.65 -13.70 -19.48
C LYS A 250 14.46 -13.56 -18.54
N GLN A 251 13.44 -12.83 -18.98
CA GLN A 251 12.17 -12.73 -18.26
C GLN A 251 11.53 -14.11 -18.14
N ILE A 252 11.18 -14.50 -16.93
CA ILE A 252 10.36 -15.67 -16.64
C ILE A 252 9.03 -15.25 -16.00
N VAL A 253 8.09 -16.18 -15.95
CA VAL A 253 6.88 -16.05 -15.13
C VAL A 253 7.26 -16.57 -13.74
N PRO A 254 7.26 -15.74 -12.69
CA PRO A 254 7.49 -16.22 -11.33
C PRO A 254 6.42 -17.23 -10.91
N PRO A 255 6.73 -18.12 -9.95
CA PRO A 255 5.73 -18.94 -9.27
C PRO A 255 4.64 -18.08 -8.62
N ASN A 256 3.49 -18.69 -8.33
CA ASN A 256 2.46 -18.03 -7.52
C ASN A 256 2.99 -17.76 -6.11
N ASP A 257 2.57 -16.64 -5.55
CA ASP A 257 2.88 -16.29 -4.16
C ASP A 257 2.34 -17.31 -3.18
N THR A 258 3.06 -17.46 -2.06
CA THR A 258 2.68 -18.42 -1.01
C THR A 258 2.39 -17.70 0.29
N LEU A 259 1.29 -18.07 0.94
CA LEU A 259 0.91 -17.58 2.26
C LEU A 259 1.28 -18.64 3.31
N VAL A 260 2.13 -18.27 4.27
CA VAL A 260 2.53 -19.15 5.37
C VAL A 260 2.42 -18.38 6.68
N ASN A 261 1.60 -18.87 7.62
CA ASN A 261 1.41 -18.26 8.94
C ASN A 261 1.08 -16.75 8.89
N GLY A 262 0.25 -16.33 7.92
CA GLY A 262 -0.12 -14.92 7.75
C GLY A 262 0.93 -14.03 7.07
N VAL A 263 2.07 -14.60 6.64
CA VAL A 263 3.10 -13.91 5.86
C VAL A 263 3.05 -14.33 4.41
N THR A 264 2.95 -13.35 3.51
CA THR A 264 2.96 -13.55 2.06
C THR A 264 4.39 -13.52 1.53
N PHE A 265 4.83 -14.60 0.91
CA PHE A 265 6.09 -14.67 0.17
C PHE A 265 5.83 -14.32 -1.29
N ARG A 266 6.29 -13.13 -1.69
CA ARG A 266 6.13 -12.56 -3.02
C ARG A 266 7.27 -12.99 -3.93
N HIS A 267 6.96 -13.61 -5.07
CA HIS A 267 7.98 -14.04 -6.04
C HIS A 267 8.18 -12.96 -7.10
N ILE A 268 9.37 -12.38 -7.14
CA ILE A 268 9.74 -11.31 -8.06
C ILE A 268 10.85 -11.79 -8.97
N ASN A 269 10.66 -11.65 -10.28
CA ASN A 269 11.72 -11.87 -11.26
C ASN A 269 12.29 -10.55 -11.76
N ILE A 270 13.62 -10.41 -11.70
CA ILE A 270 14.36 -9.32 -12.34
C ILE A 270 15.21 -9.92 -13.47
N ALA A 271 14.87 -9.59 -14.71
CA ALA A 271 15.61 -10.03 -15.89
C ALA A 271 16.66 -8.99 -16.30
N VAL A 272 17.92 -9.41 -16.47
CA VAL A 272 19.03 -8.51 -16.88
C VAL A 272 19.17 -8.34 -18.40
N ARG A 273 18.58 -9.27 -19.18
CA ARG A 273 18.47 -9.24 -20.65
C ARG A 273 17.04 -9.55 -21.11
N PRO A 274 16.02 -8.82 -20.65
CA PRO A 274 14.64 -9.08 -21.05
C PRO A 274 14.49 -9.00 -22.56
N ASP A 275 13.63 -9.86 -23.13
CA ASP A 275 13.31 -9.78 -24.54
C ASP A 275 12.54 -8.49 -24.84
N SER A 276 12.69 -7.94 -26.05
CA SER A 276 11.88 -6.80 -26.45
C SER A 276 10.38 -7.16 -26.47
N PRO A 277 9.47 -6.19 -26.27
CA PRO A 277 8.03 -6.46 -26.28
C PRO A 277 7.56 -7.19 -27.55
N SER A 278 8.15 -6.86 -28.71
CA SER A 278 7.83 -7.50 -29.99
C SER A 278 8.28 -8.97 -30.05
N ILE A 279 9.45 -9.30 -29.47
CA ILE A 279 9.93 -10.69 -29.39
C ILE A 279 9.10 -11.48 -28.38
N ALA A 280 8.81 -10.91 -27.21
CA ALA A 280 7.99 -11.54 -26.19
C ALA A 280 6.57 -11.85 -26.71
N ALA A 281 5.92 -10.89 -27.38
CA ALA A 281 4.61 -11.08 -27.99
C ALA A 281 4.60 -12.20 -29.04
N ARG A 282 5.63 -12.27 -29.90
CA ARG A 282 5.77 -13.36 -30.89
C ARG A 282 5.96 -14.72 -30.24
N LYS A 283 6.69 -14.82 -29.13
CA LYS A 283 6.86 -16.08 -28.39
C LYS A 283 5.55 -16.55 -27.77
N LEU A 284 4.77 -15.64 -27.19
CA LEU A 284 3.45 -15.93 -26.62
C LEU A 284 2.47 -16.42 -27.69
N ALA A 285 2.39 -15.73 -28.83
CA ALA A 285 1.52 -16.11 -29.95
C ALA A 285 1.86 -17.47 -30.58
N ARG A 286 3.08 -17.99 -30.38
CA ARG A 286 3.49 -19.33 -30.85
C ARG A 286 3.21 -20.44 -29.84
N ARG A 287 2.89 -20.10 -28.59
CA ARG A 287 2.60 -21.05 -27.50
C ARG A 287 1.10 -21.18 -27.21
N ALA A 288 0.28 -20.27 -27.72
CA ALA A 288 -1.18 -20.36 -27.74
C ALA A 288 -1.65 -21.14 -28.98
#